data_AF-A0A7W6U1F7-F1
#
_entry.id   AF-A0A7W6U1F7-F1
#
_cell.length_a   1.000
_cell.length_b   1.000
_cell.length_c   1.000
_cell.angle_alpha   90.00
_cell.angle_beta   90.00
_cell.angle_gamma   90.00
#
_symmetry.space_group_name_H-M   'P 1'
#
loop_
_entity.id
_entity.type
_entity.pdbx_description
1 polymer ?
#
loop_
_entity_poly.entity_id
_entity_poly.type
_entity_poly.pdbx_seq_one_letter_code
_entity_poly.pdbx_strand_id
1 'polypeptide(L)' 'MSNMMRDSQIMAQIRDENLGYMSDMALELAQMAEDTGLATLAYLFRMAALEASTANSVLAEPDDLPQQMTSH' A
#
# COMPACT_ATOMS: atom_id res chain seq x y z
N MET A 1 1.41 -22.54 17.85
CA MET A 1 0.73 -21.43 17.13
C MET A 1 1.66 -20.24 16.85
N SER A 2 2.97 -20.45 16.66
CA SER A 2 3.94 -19.36 16.46
C SER A 2 4.38 -19.16 15.01
N ASN A 3 4.16 -20.16 14.14
CA ASN A 3 4.53 -20.07 12.71
C ASN A 3 3.61 -19.12 11.93
N MET A 4 2.28 -19.26 12.09
CA MET A 4 1.30 -18.44 11.38
C MET A 4 1.47 -16.94 11.62
N MET A 5 1.76 -16.51 12.86
CA MET A 5 1.95 -15.08 13.18
C MET A 5 3.23 -14.50 12.55
N ARG A 6 4.30 -15.30 12.45
CA ARG A 6 5.54 -14.90 11.79
C ARG A 6 5.34 -14.85 10.27
N ASP A 7 4.63 -15.81 9.70
CA ASP A 7 4.31 -15.85 8.28
C ASP A 7 3.45 -14.63 7.88
N SER A 8 2.48 -14.24 8.71
CA SER A 8 1.67 -13.02 8.50
C SER A 8 2.50 -11.74 8.49
N GLN A 9 3.48 -11.60 9.40
CA GLN A 9 4.37 -10.43 9.45
C GLN A 9 5.27 -10.35 8.21
N ILE A 10 5.80 -11.50 7.75
CA ILE A 10 6.61 -11.57 6.53
C ILE A 10 5.78 -11.17 5.30
N MET A 11 4.52 -11.64 5.22
CA MET A 11 3.62 -11.27 4.11
C MET A 11 3.23 -9.79 4.14
N ALA A 12 3.04 -9.20 5.33
CA ALA A 12 2.79 -7.78 5.47
C ALA A 12 4.00 -6.94 5.01
N GLN A 13 5.22 -7.35 5.37
CA GLN A 13 6.45 -6.67 4.96
C GLN A 13 6.68 -6.74 3.45
N ILE A 14 6.51 -7.92 2.83
CA ILE A 14 6.62 -8.08 1.37
C ILE A 14 5.58 -7.22 0.64
N ARG A 15 4.38 -7.08 1.21
CA ARG A 15 3.32 -6.22 0.66
C ARG A 15 3.70 -4.74 0.75
N ASP A 16 4.25 -4.30 1.87
CA ASP A 16 4.71 -2.92 2.06
C ASP A 16 5.84 -2.56 1.08
N GLU A 17 6.83 -3.44 0.93
CA GLU A 17 7.93 -3.27 -0.05
C GLU A 17 7.40 -3.18 -1.48
N ASN A 18 6.42 -4.02 -1.85
CA ASN A 18 5.80 -3.96 -3.17
C ASN A 18 5.02 -2.65 -3.39
N LEU A 19 4.33 -2.14 -2.37
CA LEU A 19 3.60 -0.87 -2.47
C LEU A 19 4.55 0.34 -2.57
N GLY A 20 5.66 0.32 -1.84
CA GLY A 20 6.73 1.32 -1.98
C GLY A 20 7.31 1.33 -3.39
N TYR A 21 7.64 0.16 -3.92
CA TYR A 21 8.12 0.02 -5.30
C TYR A 21 7.11 0.52 -6.35
N MET A 22 5.81 0.24 -6.15
CA MET A 22 4.74 0.74 -7.03
C MET A 22 4.61 2.26 -6.97
N SER A 23 4.75 2.86 -5.79
CA SER A 23 4.77 4.32 -5.64
C SER A 23 5.92 4.96 -6.40
N ASP A 24 7.14 4.44 -6.24
CA ASP A 24 8.33 4.96 -6.91
C ASP A 24 8.21 4.84 -8.44
N MET A 25 7.73 3.69 -8.93
CA MET A 25 7.47 3.48 -10.35
C MET A 25 6.44 4.47 -10.89
N ALA A 26 5.35 4.72 -10.15
CA ALA A 26 4.33 5.66 -10.57
C ALA A 26 4.89 7.10 -10.64
N LEU A 27 5.75 7.51 -9.72
CA LEU A 27 6.40 8.82 -9.78
C LEU A 27 7.34 8.96 -11.00
N GLU A 28 8.10 7.92 -11.33
CA GLU A 28 8.96 7.92 -12.51
C GLU A 28 8.14 8.02 -13.81
N LEU A 29 7.06 7.26 -13.91
CA LEU A 29 6.11 7.33 -15.03
C LEU A 29 5.44 8.70 -15.13
N ALA A 30 5.12 9.34 -13.99
CA ALA A 30 4.55 10.68 -13.96
C ALA A 30 5.51 11.72 -14.55
N GLN A 31 6.80 11.62 -14.20
CA GLN A 31 7.82 12.52 -14.74
C GLN A 31 7.97 12.34 -16.25
N MET A 32 8.04 11.10 -16.74
CA MET A 32 8.11 10.84 -18.18
C MET A 32 6.88 11.33 -18.94
N ALA A 33 5.69 11.22 -18.35
CA ALA A 33 4.46 11.74 -18.92
C ALA A 33 4.46 13.29 -18.93
N GLU A 34 5.00 13.94 -17.91
CA GLU A 34 5.11 15.41 -17.87
C GLU A 34 6.12 15.92 -18.91
N ASP A 35 7.27 15.26 -19.04
CA ASP A 35 8.31 15.59 -20.02
C ASP A 35 7.83 15.46 -21.48
N THR A 36 6.85 14.58 -21.72
CA THR A 36 6.21 14.38 -23.03
C THR A 36 4.95 15.22 -23.25
N GLY A 37 4.58 16.07 -22.27
CA GLY A 37 3.41 16.93 -22.34
C GLY A 37 2.07 16.22 -22.11
N LEU A 38 2.09 14.96 -21.64
CA LEU A 38 0.91 14.16 -21.31
C LEU A 38 0.41 14.49 -19.89
N ALA A 39 -0.01 15.73 -19.68
CA ALA A 39 -0.36 16.27 -18.35
C ALA A 39 -1.42 15.42 -17.61
N THR A 40 -2.47 14.97 -18.31
CA THR A 40 -3.50 14.11 -17.70
C THR A 40 -2.93 12.78 -17.24
N LEU A 41 -2.00 12.19 -18.01
CA LEU A 41 -1.38 10.91 -17.66
C LEU A 41 -0.43 11.08 -16.47
N ALA A 42 0.36 12.17 -16.45
CA ALA A 42 1.21 12.52 -15.32
C ALA A 42 0.41 12.68 -14.02
N TYR A 43 -0.75 13.34 -14.09
CA TYR A 43 -1.67 13.48 -12.97
C TYR A 43 -2.17 12.12 -12.45
N LEU A 44 -2.59 11.22 -13.35
CA LEU A 44 -3.07 9.88 -12.97
C LEU A 44 -1.97 9.06 -12.28
N PHE A 45 -0.73 9.15 -12.76
CA PHE A 45 0.39 8.46 -12.12
C PHE A 45 0.72 9.03 -10.73
N ARG A 46 0.64 10.35 -10.54
CA ARG A 46 0.79 10.98 -9.21
C ARG A 46 -0.31 10.52 -8.24
N MET A 47 -1.54 10.36 -8.72
CA MET A 47 -2.65 9.83 -7.92
C MET A 47 -2.41 8.37 -7.52
N ALA A 48 -1.92 7.54 -8.45
CA ALA A 48 -1.56 6.15 -8.15
C ALA A 48 -0.44 6.05 -7.10
N ALA A 49 0.59 6.91 -7.18
CA ALA A 49 1.66 6.98 -6.18
C ALA A 49 1.11 7.35 -4.79
N LEU A 50 0.22 8.34 -4.72
CA LEU A 50 -0.44 8.74 -3.48
C LEU A 50 -1.25 7.58 -2.89
N GLU A 51 -1.99 6.85 -3.71
CA GLU A 51 -2.80 5.71 -3.27
C GLU A 51 -1.92 4.57 -2.74
N ALA A 52 -0.81 4.26 -3.42
CA ALA A 52 0.16 3.25 -2.95
C ALA A 52 0.80 3.65 -1.61
N SER A 53 1.12 4.93 -1.41
CA SER A 53 1.69 5.43 -0.15
C SER A 53 0.70 5.43 1.01
N THR A 54 -0.58 5.66 0.74
CA THR A 54 -1.65 5.73 1.76
C THR A 54 -2.25 4.37 2.06
N ALA A 55 -2.16 3.40 1.14
CA ALA A 55 -2.55 2.01 1.36
C ALA A 55 -1.82 1.37 2.55
N ASN A 56 -0.59 1.81 2.85
CA ASN A 56 0.15 1.35 4.04
C ASN A 56 -0.48 1.85 5.36
N SER A 57 -1.01 3.09 5.39
CA SER A 57 -1.72 3.62 6.56
C SER A 57 -3.06 2.94 6.84
N VAL A 58 -3.77 2.48 5.79
CA VAL A 58 -5.07 1.80 5.96
C VAL A 58 -4.90 0.35 6.43
N LEU A 59 -3.79 -0.30 6.08
CA LEU A 59 -3.46 -1.66 6.54
C LEU A 59 -2.82 -1.69 7.94
N ALA A 60 -2.39 -0.53 8.44
CA ALA A 60 -1.81 -0.39 9.76
C ALA A 60 -2.85 -0.23 10.88
N GLU A 61 -4.16 -0.25 10.59
CA GLU A 61 -5.19 -0.47 11.62
C GLU A 61 -5.26 -1.97 11.93
N PRO A 62 -4.72 -2.44 13.07
CA PRO A 62 -4.87 -3.81 13.46
C PRO A 62 -6.26 -3.94 14.08
N ASP A 63 -7.23 -4.40 13.29
CA ASP A 63 -8.37 -5.21 13.73
C ASP A 63 -8.78 -5.03 15.22
N ASP A 64 -9.22 -3.83 15.60
CA ASP A 64 -9.68 -3.50 16.95
C ASP A 64 -11.16 -3.90 17.11
N LEU A 65 -11.50 -5.11 16.67
CA LEU A 65 -12.80 -5.71 16.92
C LEU A 65 -12.64 -6.86 17.93
N PRO A 66 -12.98 -6.65 19.22
CA PRO A 66 -13.15 -7.75 20.15
C PRO A 66 -14.47 -8.48 19.82
N GLN A 67 -14.48 -9.28 18.76
CA GLN A 67 -15.48 -10.33 18.58
C GLN A 67 -15.11 -11.51 19.49
N GLN A 68 -15.46 -11.44 20.77
CA GLN A 68 -15.80 -12.63 21.57
C GLN A 68 -16.35 -12.23 22.94
N MET A 69 -17.65 -11.87 22.98
CA MET A 69 -18.46 -12.12 24.16
C MET A 69 -19.19 -13.45 23.94
N THR A 70 -18.51 -14.56 24.25
CA THR A 70 -19.19 -15.82 24.50
C THR A 70 -19.73 -15.82 25.93
N SER A 71 -21.02 -16.12 26.00
CA SER A 71 -21.88 -16.47 27.13
C SER A 71 -21.20 -16.84 28.45
N HIS A 72 -21.72 -16.25 29.53
CA HIS A 72 -22.14 -16.98 30.74
C HIS A 72 -23.32 -16.28 31.40
#